data_AF-A0A3B0RFE2-F1
#
_entry.id   AF-A0A3B0RFE2-F1
#
_cell.length_a   1.000
_cell.length_b   1.000
_cell.length_c   1.000
_cell.angle_alpha   90.00
_cell.angle_beta   90.00
_cell.angle_gamma   90.00
#
_symmetry.space_group_name_H-M   'P 1'
#
loop_
_entity.id
_entity.type
_entity.pdbx_description
1 polymer ?
#
loop_
_entity_poly.entity_id
_entity_poly.type
_entity_poly.pdbx_seq_one_letter_code
_entity_poly.pdbx_strand_id
1 'polypeptide(L)' 'GTFTQREPDINRENTAALFAMVEDGRLAPRITRTLPLEEHRSAFDLLASRSATGKVVMTIGADD' A
#
# COMPACT_ATOMS: atom_id res chain seq x y z
N GLY A 1 -9.82 -3.94 -7.52
CA GLY A 1 -9.56 -4.92 -8.60
C GLY A 1 -10.85 -5.65 -8.96
N THR A 2 -10.82 -6.56 -9.94
CA THR A 2 -12.02 -7.30 -10.40
C THR A 2 -12.77 -8.02 -9.28
N PHE A 3 -12.05 -8.54 -8.28
CA PHE A 3 -12.65 -9.15 -7.08
C PHE A 3 -13.50 -8.16 -6.27
N THR A 4 -12.97 -6.98 -5.94
CA THR A 4 -13.68 -5.92 -5.21
C THR A 4 -14.98 -5.49 -5.90
N GLN A 5 -15.03 -5.51 -7.24
CA GLN A 5 -16.23 -5.16 -8.00
C GLN A 5 -17.28 -6.29 -8.00
N ARG A 6 -16.83 -7.55 -8.06
CA ARG A 6 -17.71 -8.72 -8.10
C ARG A 6 -18.29 -9.08 -6.73
N GLU A 7 -17.48 -8.96 -5.69
CA GLU A 7 -17.78 -9.41 -4.34
C GLU A 7 -17.55 -8.27 -3.32
N PRO A 8 -18.33 -7.18 -3.39
CA PRO A 8 -18.08 -5.98 -2.58
C PRO A 8 -18.20 -6.24 -1.07
N ASP A 9 -19.13 -7.08 -0.64
CA ASP A 9 -19.34 -7.37 0.78
C ASP A 9 -18.24 -8.26 1.35
N ILE A 10 -17.85 -9.31 0.63
CA ILE A 10 -16.70 -10.16 1.01
C ILE A 10 -15.41 -9.31 1.04
N ASN A 11 -15.22 -8.39 0.10
CA ASN A 11 -14.09 -7.49 0.12
C ASN A 11 -14.09 -6.60 1.38
N ARG A 12 -15.26 -6.13 1.83
CA ARG A 12 -15.42 -5.32 3.05
C ARG A 12 -15.05 -6.14 4.30
N GLU A 13 -15.55 -7.36 4.41
CA GLU A 13 -15.23 -8.29 5.49
C GLU A 13 -13.73 -8.60 5.55
N ASN A 14 -13.14 -8.94 4.41
CA ASN A 14 -11.70 -9.18 4.31
C ASN A 14 -10.87 -7.95 4.72
N THR A 15 -11.31 -6.76 4.31
CA THR A 15 -10.64 -5.51 4.67
C THR A 15 -10.71 -5.26 6.17
N ALA A 16 -11.87 -5.45 6.80
CA ALA A 16 -12.04 -5.32 8.24
C ALA A 16 -11.16 -6.32 9.01
N ALA A 17 -11.12 -7.58 8.57
CA ALA A 17 -10.26 -8.60 9.18
C ALA A 17 -8.77 -8.26 9.07
N LEU A 18 -8.32 -7.74 7.92
CA LEU A 18 -6.94 -7.28 7.75
C LEU A 18 -6.59 -6.13 8.69
N PHE A 19 -7.48 -5.15 8.88
CA PHE A 19 -7.25 -4.06 9.82
C PHE A 19 -7.19 -4.53 11.28
N ALA A 20 -8.09 -5.43 11.69
CA ALA A 20 -8.04 -6.04 13.01
C ALA A 20 -6.69 -6.76 13.26
N MET A 21 -6.16 -7.48 12.26
CA MET A 21 -4.84 -8.11 12.38
C MET A 21 -3.70 -7.10 12.54
N VAL A 22 -3.82 -5.90 11.95
CA VAL A 22 -2.83 -4.81 12.13
C VAL A 22 -2.92 -4.23 13.54
N GLU A 23 -4.13 -3.94 14.01
CA GLU A 23 -4.39 -3.42 15.36
C GLU A 23 -3.88 -4.39 16.44
N ASP A 24 -4.12 -5.69 16.26
CA ASP A 24 -3.67 -6.75 17.16
C ASP A 24 -2.16 -7.07 17.02
N GLY A 25 -1.43 -6.40 16.12
CA GLY A 25 0.00 -6.61 15.87
C GLY A 25 0.36 -7.92 15.17
N ARG A 26 -0.63 -8.68 14.69
CA ARG A 26 -0.46 -9.96 13.96
C ARG A 26 -0.01 -9.75 12.52
N LEU A 27 -0.28 -8.57 11.96
CA LEU A 27 0.13 -8.15 10.63
C LEU A 27 0.88 -6.81 10.73
N ALA A 28 2.13 -6.78 10.28
CA ALA A 28 2.95 -5.56 10.24
C ALA A 28 3.24 -5.16 8.78
N PRO A 29 2.47 -4.22 8.18
CA PRO A 29 2.71 -3.76 6.82
C PRO A 29 4.08 -3.07 6.72
N ARG A 30 4.95 -3.60 5.85
CA ARG A 30 6.27 -3.01 5.61
C ARG A 30 6.20 -1.96 4.49
N ILE A 31 6.56 -0.72 4.83
CA ILE A 31 6.78 0.36 3.86
C ILE A 31 8.26 0.36 3.48
N THR A 32 8.56 0.15 2.19
CA THR A 32 9.92 0.26 1.66
C THR A 32 10.38 1.71 1.65
N ARG A 33 9.53 2.60 1.11
CA ARG A 33 9.86 4.01 0.92
C ARG A 33 8.58 4.82 0.76
N THR A 34 8.62 6.04 1.27
CA THR A 34 7.61 7.07 1.03
C THR A 34 8.26 8.18 0.22
N LEU A 35 7.66 8.56 -0.91
CA LEU A 35 8.21 9.57 -1.83
C LEU A 35 7.12 10.59 -2.19
N PRO A 36 7.47 11.86 -2.40
CA PRO A 36 6.54 12.84 -2.94
C PRO A 36 6.14 12.47 -4.37
N LEU A 37 4.95 12.89 -4.81
CA LEU A 37 4.41 12.53 -6.13
C LEU A 37 5.35 12.95 -7.28
N GLU A 38 6.05 14.06 -7.10
CA GLU A 38 7.05 14.61 -8.00
C GLU A 38 8.18 13.60 -8.29
N GLU A 39 8.53 12.75 -7.32
CA GLU A 39 9.54 11.70 -7.41
C GLU A 39 9.00 10.36 -7.98
N HIS A 40 7.86 10.38 -8.67
CA HIS A 40 7.26 9.21 -9.32
C HIS A 40 8.27 8.36 -10.10
N ARG A 41 9.21 8.96 -10.83
CA ARG A 41 10.24 8.23 -11.57
C ARG A 41 11.07 7.32 -10.67
N SER A 42 11.54 7.84 -9.54
CA SER A 42 12.31 7.07 -8.56
C SER A 42 11.46 5.98 -7.90
N ALA A 43 10.17 6.23 -7.67
CA ALA A 43 9.25 5.20 -7.19
C ALA A 43 9.11 4.05 -8.21
N PHE A 44 9.00 4.36 -9.50
CA PHE A 44 8.95 3.34 -10.56
C PHE A 44 10.26 2.58 -10.71
N ASP A 45 11.41 3.25 -10.60
CA ASP A 45 12.72 2.61 -10.67
C ASP A 45 12.89 1.57 -9.55
N LEU A 46 12.41 1.86 -8.33
CA LEU A 46 12.42 0.90 -7.22
C LEU A 46 11.60 -0.36 -7.51
N LEU A 47 10.47 -0.21 -8.21
CA LEU A 47 9.63 -1.32 -8.63
C LEU A 47 10.28 -2.11 -9.78
N ALA A 48 10.78 -1.42 -10.79
CA ALA A 48 11.42 -2.01 -11.96
C ALA A 48 12.68 -2.79 -11.57
N SER A 49 13.48 -2.26 -10.64
CA SER A 49 14.68 -2.92 -10.14
C SER A 49 14.39 -4.04 -9.13
N ARG A 50 13.12 -4.25 -8.77
CA ARG A 50 12.68 -5.18 -7.70
C ARG A 50 13.37 -4.94 -6.35
N SER A 51 13.80 -3.71 -6.07
CA SER A 51 14.39 -3.33 -4.78
C SER A 51 13.33 -3.04 -3.71
N ALA A 52 12.09 -2.81 -4.11
CA ALA A 52 10.96 -2.68 -3.20
C ALA A 52 10.60 -4.04 -2.57
N THR A 53 10.99 -4.26 -1.31
CA THR A 53 10.66 -5.47 -0.55
C THR A 53 9.29 -5.38 0.15
N GLY A 54 8.69 -4.19 0.21
CA GLY A 54 7.36 -3.90 0.72
C GLY A 54 6.66 -2.84 -0.13
N LYS A 55 5.74 -2.09 0.46
CA LYS A 55 4.97 -1.05 -0.24
C LYS A 55 5.83 0.19 -0.50
N VAL A 56 5.71 0.77 -1.70
CA VAL A 56 6.17 2.14 -1.99
C VAL A 56 4.94 3.03 -1.89
N VAL A 57 4.99 4.05 -1.04
CA VAL A 57 3.89 4.99 -0.79
C VAL A 57 4.24 6.32 -1.43
N MET A 58 3.23 6.96 -2.04
CA MET A 58 3.39 8.28 -2.64
C MET A 58 2.55 9.29 -1.86
N THR A 59 3.14 10.41 -1.47
CA THR A 59 2.45 11.52 -0.80
C THR A 59 2.01 12.55 -1.83
N ILE A 60 0.78 13.06 -1.67
CA ILE A 60 0.18 14.07 -2.55
C ILE A 60 -0.03 15.33 -1.72
N GLY A 61 0.45 16.47 -2.21
CA GLY A 61 0.51 17.70 -1.43
C GLY A 61 1.62 17.57 -0.39
N ALA A 62 2.78 18.15 -0.66
CA ALA A 62 3.74 18.39 0.39
C ALA A 62 3.09 19.39 1.36
N ASP A 63 3.00 19.04 2.64
CA ASP A 63 3.15 20.08 3.66
C ASP A 63 4.62 20.53 3.54
N ASP A 64 4.83 21.83 3.32
CA ASP A 64 6.15 22.47 3.26
C ASP A 64 7.07 22.08 4.45
#